data_AF-A0A545UUS7-F1
#
_entry.id   AF-A0A545UUS7-F1
#
_cell.length_a   1.000
_cell.length_b   1.000
_cell.length_c   1.000
_cell.angle_alpha   90.00
_cell.angle_beta   90.00
_cell.angle_gamma   90.00
#
_symmetry.space_group_name_H-M   'P 1'
#
loop_
_entity.id
_entity.type
_entity.pdbx_description
1 polymer ?
#
loop_
_entity_poly.entity_id
_entity_poly.type
_entity_poly.pdbx_seq_one_letter_code
_entity_poly.pdbx_strand_id
1 'polypeptide(L)'
;MHLSAGVFAAILAALPLASAFPPELTRNGRDEFCKTEPTDELLALHEKIANGDQPTLDKIAKGDEIIQEALRNGDSGLHGRTTGLTVTKRDTGDLITLDTWFHVVYNAKTHDGGYITPEKLQEQLKVLNDAYDPSNLAFRLVNSTWTENATWADYPDDNELAMKRALRKGDSRTVNIFFVPGLGAGGVCVFPNMGAYEGDALALDACMVGSFSMPGNKGVYAMGKTAVHELGHWFGLLHTFQGGCNEERGDFIADTPAERSANRGVCPANRDTCPELPGLDPVENYMDYSSDACYDRFTPGQTSRMRALLALVRLGPIR
;
A
#
# COMPACT_ATOMS: atom_id res chain seq x y z
N MET A 1 0.17 21.67 -71.09
CA MET A 1 -0.71 20.73 -70.35
C MET A 1 -0.30 19.34 -70.80
N HIS A 2 0.26 18.40 -70.04
CA HIS A 2 0.39 18.19 -68.60
C HIS A 2 1.75 17.55 -68.29
N LEU A 3 2.31 17.94 -67.13
CA LEU A 3 3.51 17.41 -66.49
C LEU A 3 3.09 16.42 -65.40
N SER A 4 3.98 15.43 -65.15
CA SER A 4 4.29 14.85 -63.83
C SER A 4 3.27 13.87 -63.21
N ALA A 5 3.62 12.85 -62.43
CA ALA A 5 4.82 12.05 -62.20
C ALA A 5 4.37 10.88 -61.32
N GLY A 6 5.10 9.77 -61.40
CA GLY A 6 4.86 8.57 -60.61
C GLY A 6 5.00 8.77 -59.10
N VAL A 7 4.05 8.15 -58.42
CA VAL A 7 4.05 7.57 -57.07
C VAL A 7 5.44 7.21 -56.51
N PHE A 8 5.75 7.63 -55.28
CA PHE A 8 6.06 6.74 -54.15
C PHE A 8 6.32 7.53 -52.84
N ALA A 9 5.95 6.88 -51.73
CA ALA A 9 6.27 7.16 -50.33
C ALA A 9 5.36 8.13 -49.54
N ALA A 10 4.52 7.54 -48.68
CA ALA A 10 4.57 7.85 -47.25
C ALA A 10 4.07 6.62 -46.48
N ILE A 11 5.00 6.00 -45.74
CA ILE A 11 4.77 4.93 -44.78
C ILE A 11 3.83 5.49 -43.70
N LEU A 12 2.70 4.82 -43.47
CA LEU A 12 1.85 5.04 -42.31
C LEU A 12 2.68 4.71 -41.06
N ALA A 13 3.12 5.74 -40.34
CA ALA A 13 3.64 5.56 -38.99
C ALA A 13 2.46 5.10 -38.13
N ALA A 14 2.50 3.84 -37.70
CA ALA A 14 1.65 3.35 -36.64
C ALA A 14 1.97 4.15 -35.37
N LEU A 15 1.07 5.02 -34.96
CA LEU A 15 1.05 5.56 -33.60
C LEU A 15 0.88 4.38 -32.63
N PRO A 16 1.64 4.29 -31.53
CA PRO A 16 1.23 3.42 -30.46
C PRO A 16 -0.11 3.96 -29.96
N LEU A 17 -1.14 3.12 -30.00
CA LEU A 17 -2.36 3.35 -29.24
C LEU A 17 -1.91 3.56 -27.79
N ALA A 18 -1.93 4.81 -27.32
CA ALA A 18 -2.01 5.07 -25.90
C ALA A 18 -3.24 4.29 -25.43
N SER A 19 -3.03 3.19 -24.71
CA SER A 19 -4.14 2.43 -24.15
C SER A 19 -4.88 3.41 -23.25
N ALA A 20 -6.09 3.80 -23.65
CA ALA A 20 -6.94 4.58 -22.78
C ALA A 20 -7.09 3.78 -21.49
N PHE A 21 -6.55 4.31 -20.40
CA PHE A 21 -6.67 3.67 -19.10
C PHE A 21 -8.17 3.53 -18.75
N PRO A 22 -8.54 2.51 -17.96
CA PRO A 22 -9.90 2.39 -17.45
C PRO A 22 -10.40 3.75 -16.91
N PRO A 23 -11.64 4.17 -17.21
CA PRO A 23 -12.19 5.46 -16.77
C PRO A 23 -12.05 5.69 -15.25
N GLU A 24 -11.92 4.62 -14.48
CA GLU A 24 -11.71 4.61 -13.04
C GLU A 24 -10.34 5.17 -12.62
N LEU A 25 -9.32 5.11 -13.48
CA LEU A 25 -7.99 5.70 -13.27
C LEU A 25 -7.92 7.19 -13.65
N THR A 26 -8.91 7.71 -14.37
CA THR A 26 -8.84 9.04 -15.00
C THR A 26 -9.67 10.12 -14.30
N ARG A 27 -10.37 9.79 -13.20
CA ARG A 27 -11.29 10.73 -12.52
C ARG A 27 -10.61 12.00 -11.96
N ASN A 28 -9.28 12.04 -11.81
CA ASN A 28 -8.54 13.21 -11.33
C ASN A 28 -7.39 13.70 -12.22
N GLY A 29 -7.32 13.28 -13.49
CA GLY A 29 -6.37 13.85 -14.48
C GLY A 29 -4.87 13.74 -14.11
N ARG A 30 -4.52 12.88 -13.15
CA ARG A 30 -3.15 12.47 -12.80
C ARG A 30 -3.12 10.95 -12.88
N ASP A 31 -2.42 10.43 -13.89
CA ASP A 31 -2.57 9.08 -14.50
C ASP A 31 -2.10 7.88 -13.64
N GLU A 32 -2.18 7.94 -12.30
CA GLU A 32 -1.57 6.94 -11.42
C GLU A 32 -2.56 6.36 -10.39
N PHE A 33 -2.71 5.03 -10.42
CA PHE A 33 -3.48 4.23 -9.46
C PHE A 33 -2.90 4.36 -8.04
N CYS A 34 -1.59 4.23 -7.91
CA CYS A 34 -0.84 4.51 -6.69
C CYS A 34 0.28 5.49 -7.03
N LYS A 35 0.49 6.46 -6.13
CA LYS A 35 1.49 7.55 -6.27
C LYS A 35 2.70 7.37 -5.35
N THR A 36 2.83 6.21 -4.72
CA THR A 36 3.88 5.94 -3.73
C THR A 36 5.18 5.50 -4.41
N GLU A 37 6.22 6.30 -4.24
CA GLU A 37 7.56 6.03 -4.76
C GLU A 37 8.57 5.85 -3.62
N PRO A 38 9.45 4.83 -3.68
CA PRO A 38 10.42 4.57 -2.64
C PRO A 38 11.57 5.58 -2.68
N THR A 39 12.11 5.94 -1.52
CA THR A 39 13.35 6.75 -1.44
C THR A 39 14.59 5.87 -1.66
N ASP A 40 15.70 6.48 -2.05
CA ASP A 40 16.99 5.78 -2.15
C ASP A 40 17.40 5.13 -0.80
N GLU A 41 17.07 5.78 0.31
CA GLU A 41 17.32 5.24 1.65
C GLU A 41 16.52 3.96 1.92
N LEU A 42 15.25 3.91 1.48
CA LEU A 42 14.42 2.73 1.59
C LEU A 42 14.94 1.61 0.68
N LEU A 43 15.27 1.91 -0.58
CA LEU A 43 15.84 0.92 -1.51
C LEU A 43 17.15 0.32 -0.98
N ALA A 44 18.03 1.16 -0.42
CA ALA A 44 19.26 0.70 0.22
C ALA A 44 18.99 -0.17 1.46
N LEU A 45 17.93 0.13 2.22
CA LEU A 45 17.50 -0.72 3.32
C LEU A 45 16.96 -2.07 2.81
N HIS A 46 16.24 -2.07 1.69
CA HIS A 46 15.74 -3.30 1.09
C HIS A 46 16.87 -4.23 0.67
N GLU A 47 17.87 -3.67 -0.02
CA GLU A 47 19.08 -4.35 -0.47
C GLU A 47 19.87 -4.92 0.71
N LYS A 48 20.06 -4.15 1.80
CA LYS A 48 20.75 -4.64 3.01
C LYS A 48 20.09 -5.87 3.61
N ILE A 49 18.76 -5.85 3.74
CA ILE A 49 18.01 -7.00 4.27
C ILE A 49 18.11 -8.18 3.32
N ALA A 50 17.97 -7.97 2.00
CA ALA A 50 18.07 -9.03 0.99
C ALA A 50 19.46 -9.70 0.99
N ASN A 51 20.52 -8.91 1.19
CA ASN A 51 21.90 -9.38 1.24
C ASN A 51 22.32 -9.93 2.61
N GLY A 52 21.41 -9.96 3.60
CA GLY A 52 21.71 -10.44 4.94
C GLY A 52 22.74 -9.59 5.70
N ASP A 53 22.71 -8.26 5.52
CA ASP A 53 23.59 -7.33 6.23
C ASP A 53 23.41 -7.47 7.76
N GLN A 54 24.41 -8.08 8.42
CA GLN A 54 24.32 -8.44 9.84
C GLN A 54 23.97 -7.25 10.75
N PRO A 55 24.54 -6.04 10.60
CA PRO A 55 24.14 -4.89 11.41
C PRO A 55 22.66 -4.50 11.27
N THR A 56 22.08 -4.71 10.08
CA THR A 56 20.64 -4.48 9.84
C THR A 56 19.81 -5.60 10.45
N LEU A 57 20.21 -6.87 10.28
CA LEU A 57 19.56 -8.02 10.88
C LEU A 57 19.55 -7.97 12.42
N ASP A 58 20.65 -7.52 13.03
CA ASP A 58 20.73 -7.36 14.49
C ASP A 58 19.74 -6.31 15.02
N LYS A 59 19.45 -5.27 14.23
CA LYS A 59 18.44 -4.26 14.61
C LYS A 59 17.01 -4.81 14.45
N ILE A 60 16.77 -5.61 13.42
CA ILE A 60 15.48 -6.32 13.24
C ILE A 60 15.26 -7.24 14.43
N ALA A 61 16.26 -8.06 14.80
CA ALA A 61 16.19 -8.98 15.93
C ALA A 61 15.87 -8.25 17.25
N LYS A 62 16.46 -7.07 17.49
CA LYS A 62 16.12 -6.23 18.65
C LYS A 62 14.66 -5.75 18.65
N GLY A 63 14.12 -5.41 17.47
CA GLY A 63 12.70 -5.10 17.32
C GLY A 63 11.80 -6.31 17.62
N ASP A 64 12.22 -7.49 17.15
CA ASP A 64 11.52 -8.75 17.43
C ASP A 64 11.56 -9.12 18.92
N GLU A 65 12.65 -8.81 19.64
CA GLU A 65 12.72 -9.00 21.09
C GLU A 65 11.62 -8.21 21.83
N ILE A 66 11.24 -7.02 21.35
CA ILE A 66 10.14 -6.22 21.90
C ILE A 66 8.79 -6.92 21.65
N ILE A 67 8.59 -7.52 20.47
CA ILE A 67 7.39 -8.32 20.16
C ILE A 67 7.32 -9.52 21.10
N GLN A 68 8.44 -10.22 21.29
CA GLN A 68 8.52 -11.38 22.18
C GLN A 68 8.35 -11.01 23.65
N GLU A 69 8.84 -9.85 24.07
CA GLU A 69 8.61 -9.32 25.41
C GLU A 69 7.14 -9.01 25.65
N ALA A 70 6.46 -8.37 24.69
CA ALA A 70 5.02 -8.10 24.77
C ALA A 70 4.20 -9.39 24.94
N LEU A 71 4.63 -10.48 24.28
CA LEU A 71 4.04 -11.81 24.45
C LEU A 71 4.27 -12.39 25.84
N ARG A 72 5.51 -12.38 26.34
CA ARG A 72 5.86 -12.91 27.68
C ARG A 72 5.14 -12.16 28.80
N ASN A 73 5.05 -10.83 28.69
CA ASN A 73 4.36 -10.01 29.66
C ASN A 73 2.83 -10.22 29.60
N GLY A 74 2.31 -10.69 28.45
CA GLY A 74 0.92 -11.08 28.24
C GLY A 74 0.53 -12.48 28.78
N ASP A 75 1.47 -13.36 29.12
CA ASP A 75 1.22 -14.71 29.69
C ASP A 75 0.63 -14.68 31.13
N SER A 76 0.44 -13.48 31.72
CA SER A 76 -0.38 -13.28 32.93
C SER A 76 -1.89 -13.19 32.67
N GLY A 77 -2.31 -13.26 31.40
CA GLY A 77 -3.71 -13.27 31.01
C GLY A 77 -4.38 -11.90 31.11
N LEU A 78 -3.81 -10.85 30.51
CA LEU A 78 -4.49 -9.63 30.03
C LEU A 78 -3.44 -8.62 29.49
N HIS A 79 -3.25 -8.63 28.17
CA HIS A 79 -2.73 -7.55 27.30
C HIS A 79 -1.48 -6.77 27.78
N GLY A 80 -0.32 -7.10 27.21
CA GLY A 80 0.82 -6.18 27.15
C GLY A 80 0.56 -5.05 26.15
N ARG A 81 -0.30 -4.08 26.52
CA ARG A 81 -0.58 -2.91 25.67
C ARG A 81 0.58 -1.93 25.77
N THR A 82 1.46 -1.93 24.77
CA THR A 82 2.13 -0.69 24.38
C THR A 82 1.13 0.13 23.57
N THR A 83 1.16 1.47 23.64
CA THR A 83 0.24 2.28 22.84
C THR A 83 0.39 1.89 21.36
N GLY A 84 -0.72 1.62 20.67
CA GLY A 84 -0.69 1.35 19.24
C GLY A 84 -0.57 -0.13 18.80
N LEU A 85 -0.21 -1.07 19.67
CA LEU A 85 -0.01 -2.48 19.28
C LEU A 85 -0.37 -3.49 20.38
N THR A 86 -0.86 -4.66 19.97
CA THR A 86 -0.96 -5.87 20.81
C THR A 86 -0.41 -7.09 20.06
N VAL A 87 0.14 -8.06 20.79
CA VAL A 87 0.67 -9.31 20.21
C VAL A 87 0.01 -10.51 20.89
N THR A 88 -0.38 -11.52 20.11
CA THR A 88 -0.97 -12.78 20.60
C THR A 88 -0.38 -13.98 19.87
N LYS A 89 -0.22 -15.12 20.55
CA LYS A 89 0.28 -16.35 19.92
C LYS A 89 -0.82 -17.04 19.10
N ARG A 90 -0.46 -17.55 17.92
CA ARG A 90 -1.25 -18.50 17.12
C ARG A 90 -0.38 -19.69 16.73
N ASP A 91 -1.00 -20.78 16.30
CA ASP A 91 -0.30 -21.95 15.75
C ASP A 91 0.51 -21.60 14.49
N THR A 92 0.08 -20.56 13.76
CA THR A 92 0.70 -20.05 12.53
C THR A 92 1.78 -18.99 12.77
N GLY A 93 2.11 -18.68 14.04
CA GLY A 93 3.06 -17.64 14.43
C GLY A 93 2.41 -16.49 15.21
N ASP A 94 3.20 -15.49 15.58
CA ASP A 94 2.74 -14.40 16.43
C ASP A 94 1.88 -13.40 15.65
N LEU A 95 0.61 -13.28 16.03
CA LEU A 95 -0.32 -12.28 15.53
C LEU A 95 -0.01 -10.92 16.14
N ILE A 96 0.32 -9.99 15.26
CA ILE A 96 0.56 -8.58 15.58
C ILE A 96 -0.71 -7.80 15.20
N THR A 97 -1.41 -7.26 16.19
CA THR A 97 -2.63 -6.47 15.97
C THR A 97 -2.36 -4.99 16.24
N LEU A 98 -2.45 -4.17 15.19
CA LEU A 98 -2.17 -2.74 15.21
C LEU A 98 -3.45 -1.93 15.44
N ASP A 99 -3.36 -0.93 16.33
CA ASP A 99 -4.42 0.05 16.51
C ASP A 99 -4.58 0.84 15.22
N THR A 100 -5.82 0.96 14.76
CA THR A 100 -6.14 1.57 13.47
C THR A 100 -7.17 2.68 13.63
N TRP A 101 -6.95 3.79 12.93
CA TRP A 101 -7.88 4.91 12.82
C TRP A 101 -8.29 5.13 11.36
N PHE A 102 -9.58 5.30 11.14
CA PHE A 102 -10.14 5.68 9.84
C PHE A 102 -10.63 7.12 9.86
N HIS A 103 -10.16 7.93 8.93
CA HIS A 103 -10.52 9.33 8.79
C HIS A 103 -11.26 9.54 7.48
N VAL A 104 -12.58 9.72 7.54
CA VAL A 104 -13.40 10.04 6.38
C VAL A 104 -13.41 11.55 6.20
N VAL A 105 -12.87 12.03 5.09
CA VAL A 105 -12.83 13.45 4.74
C VAL A 105 -13.64 13.64 3.46
N TYR A 106 -14.71 14.43 3.55
CA TYR A 106 -15.74 14.51 2.53
C TYR A 106 -16.14 15.97 2.25
N ASN A 107 -16.60 16.27 1.03
CA ASN A 107 -17.02 17.61 0.63
C ASN A 107 -18.53 17.84 0.83
N ALA A 108 -19.33 16.77 0.85
CA ALA A 108 -20.76 16.79 1.11
C ALA A 108 -21.18 15.43 1.68
N LYS A 109 -22.21 15.41 2.53
CA LYS A 109 -22.74 14.18 3.17
C LYS A 109 -23.54 13.32 2.19
N THR A 110 -22.93 12.98 1.06
CA THR A 110 -23.47 12.15 -0.02
C THR A 110 -22.37 11.19 -0.49
N HIS A 111 -22.78 10.13 -1.18
CA HIS A 111 -21.83 9.20 -1.81
C HIS A 111 -20.83 9.93 -2.71
N ASP A 112 -21.32 10.77 -3.62
CA ASP A 112 -20.47 11.49 -4.58
C ASP A 112 -19.60 12.56 -3.92
N GLY A 113 -19.99 13.05 -2.74
CA GLY A 113 -19.17 13.93 -1.93
C GLY A 113 -18.10 13.23 -1.09
N GLY A 114 -17.98 11.90 -1.22
CA GLY A 114 -16.98 11.09 -0.52
C GLY A 114 -17.38 10.66 0.89
N TYR A 115 -18.64 10.83 1.29
CA TYR A 115 -19.11 10.37 2.59
C TYR A 115 -19.22 8.85 2.63
N ILE A 116 -18.56 8.24 3.61
CA ILE A 116 -18.57 6.80 3.86
C ILE A 116 -19.33 6.51 5.15
N THR A 117 -20.26 5.55 5.12
CA THR A 117 -21.03 5.18 6.33
C THR A 117 -20.21 4.29 7.28
N PRO A 118 -20.56 4.23 8.58
CA PRO A 118 -19.90 3.34 9.52
C PRO A 118 -19.89 1.86 9.08
N GLU A 119 -21.00 1.38 8.49
CA GLU A 119 -21.12 0.00 8.01
C GLU A 119 -20.09 -0.28 6.92
N LYS A 120 -19.89 0.69 6.03
CA LYS A 120 -18.91 0.59 4.95
C LYS A 120 -17.47 0.59 5.43
N LEU A 121 -17.19 1.33 6.50
CA LEU A 121 -15.89 1.26 7.17
C LEU A 121 -15.64 -0.11 7.80
N GLN A 122 -16.68 -0.77 8.34
CA GLN A 122 -16.52 -2.14 8.84
C GLN A 122 -16.25 -3.14 7.71
N GLU A 123 -16.89 -2.98 6.55
CA GLU A 123 -16.58 -3.81 5.37
C GLU A 123 -15.12 -3.62 4.93
N GLN A 124 -14.62 -2.38 4.88
CA GLN A 124 -13.21 -2.12 4.55
C GLN A 124 -12.26 -2.71 5.59
N LEU A 125 -12.57 -2.59 6.89
CA LEU A 125 -11.79 -3.20 7.95
C LEU A 125 -11.73 -4.72 7.80
N LYS A 126 -12.84 -5.34 7.37
CA LYS A 126 -12.88 -6.77 7.08
C LYS A 126 -11.96 -7.12 5.91
N VAL A 127 -12.01 -6.37 4.81
CA VAL A 127 -11.14 -6.57 3.64
C VAL A 127 -9.65 -6.50 4.03
N LEU A 128 -9.27 -5.54 4.87
CA LEU A 128 -7.91 -5.44 5.40
C LEU A 128 -7.55 -6.68 6.23
N ASN A 129 -8.37 -7.04 7.21
CA ASN A 129 -8.06 -8.19 8.07
C ASN A 129 -8.02 -9.51 7.30
N ASP A 130 -8.92 -9.73 6.33
CA ASP A 130 -8.90 -10.92 5.48
C ASP A 130 -7.60 -11.01 4.66
N ALA A 131 -7.11 -9.89 4.12
CA ALA A 131 -5.90 -9.87 3.28
C ALA A 131 -4.61 -10.06 4.07
N TYR A 132 -4.56 -9.59 5.32
CA TYR A 132 -3.37 -9.61 6.18
C TYR A 132 -3.32 -10.77 7.18
N ASP A 133 -4.43 -11.50 7.37
CA ASP A 133 -4.47 -12.66 8.26
C ASP A 133 -3.40 -13.73 7.95
N PRO A 134 -3.13 -14.09 6.66
CA PRO A 134 -2.03 -15.01 6.32
C PRO A 134 -0.65 -14.51 6.74
N SER A 135 -0.47 -13.19 6.87
CA SER A 135 0.77 -12.56 7.32
C SER A 135 0.89 -12.45 8.85
N ASN A 136 -0.09 -12.99 9.60
CA ASN A 136 -0.25 -12.80 11.04
C ASN A 136 -0.21 -11.31 11.44
N LEU A 137 -0.86 -10.47 10.62
CA LEU A 137 -1.08 -9.06 10.87
C LEU A 137 -2.58 -8.80 10.92
N ALA A 138 -3.00 -7.98 11.88
CA ALA A 138 -4.40 -7.59 12.03
C ALA A 138 -4.55 -6.13 12.41
N PHE A 139 -5.73 -5.59 12.14
CA PHE A 139 -6.08 -4.20 12.37
C PHE A 139 -7.27 -4.12 13.31
N ARG A 140 -7.07 -3.48 14.46
CA ARG A 140 -8.12 -3.19 15.42
C ARG A 140 -8.53 -1.75 15.28
N LEU A 141 -9.72 -1.52 14.72
CA LEU A 141 -10.27 -0.18 14.63
C LEU A 141 -10.53 0.39 16.03
N VAL A 142 -9.76 1.42 16.39
CA VAL A 142 -9.90 2.14 17.66
C VAL A 142 -11.09 3.08 17.58
N ASN A 143 -11.16 3.86 16.50
CA ASN A 143 -12.28 4.75 16.21
C ASN A 143 -12.24 5.23 14.75
N SER A 144 -13.30 5.90 14.32
CA SER A 144 -13.40 6.59 13.03
C SER A 144 -13.79 8.05 13.21
N THR A 145 -13.33 8.92 12.32
CA THR A 145 -13.71 10.33 12.29
C THR A 145 -14.35 10.71 10.97
N TRP A 146 -15.26 11.69 11.01
CA TRP A 146 -15.90 12.26 9.84
C TRP A 146 -15.64 13.76 9.83
N THR A 147 -15.00 14.26 8.78
CA THR A 147 -14.63 15.67 8.64
C THR A 147 -15.16 16.21 7.32
N GLU A 148 -16.13 17.13 7.41
CA GLU A 148 -16.64 17.86 6.27
C GLU A 148 -15.68 19.01 5.94
N ASN A 149 -14.86 18.83 4.92
CA ASN A 149 -13.90 19.83 4.46
C ASN A 149 -13.66 19.64 2.96
N ALA A 150 -14.35 20.44 2.14
CA ALA A 150 -14.28 20.34 0.70
C ALA A 150 -12.85 20.52 0.15
N THR A 151 -12.08 21.45 0.71
CA THR A 151 -10.69 21.69 0.28
C THR A 151 -9.82 20.46 0.46
N TRP A 152 -9.88 19.79 1.62
CA TRP A 152 -9.12 18.58 1.88
C TRP A 152 -9.65 17.38 1.09
N ALA A 153 -10.97 17.30 0.92
CA ALA A 153 -11.62 16.20 0.20
C ALA A 153 -11.30 16.23 -1.30
N ASP A 154 -11.34 17.40 -1.93
CA ASP A 154 -11.18 17.58 -3.37
C ASP A 154 -9.71 17.70 -3.79
N TYR A 155 -8.87 18.29 -2.93
CA TYR A 155 -7.45 18.54 -3.19
C TYR A 155 -6.56 17.95 -2.07
N PRO A 156 -6.62 16.63 -1.83
CA PRO A 156 -5.91 16.02 -0.70
C PRO A 156 -4.40 16.17 -0.80
N ASP A 157 -3.82 16.05 -2.00
CA ASP A 157 -2.36 16.19 -2.21
C ASP A 157 -1.86 17.57 -1.77
N ASP A 158 -2.58 18.63 -2.09
CA ASP A 158 -2.19 20.02 -1.76
C ASP A 158 -2.36 20.33 -0.26
N ASN A 159 -3.08 19.48 0.47
CA ASN A 159 -3.48 19.71 1.86
C ASN A 159 -3.02 18.59 2.81
N GLU A 160 -2.22 17.64 2.34
CA GLU A 160 -1.91 16.41 3.05
C GLU A 160 -1.35 16.67 4.45
N LEU A 161 -0.30 17.48 4.56
CA LEU A 161 0.35 17.76 5.84
C LEU A 161 -0.61 18.46 6.82
N ALA A 162 -1.38 19.45 6.35
CA ALA A 162 -2.31 20.18 7.20
C ALA A 162 -3.44 19.27 7.70
N MET A 163 -4.02 18.47 6.80
CA MET A 163 -5.05 17.49 7.11
C MET A 163 -4.55 16.43 8.11
N LYS A 164 -3.41 15.81 7.81
CA LYS A 164 -2.86 14.73 8.66
C LYS A 164 -2.39 15.25 10.02
N ARG A 165 -1.79 16.45 10.11
CA ARG A 165 -1.47 17.11 11.40
C ARG A 165 -2.70 17.29 12.26
N ALA A 166 -3.84 17.66 11.67
CA ALA A 166 -5.07 17.91 12.42
C ALA A 166 -5.73 16.62 12.92
N LEU A 167 -5.66 15.54 12.14
CA LEU A 167 -6.52 14.37 12.35
C LEU A 167 -5.79 13.11 12.83
N ARG A 168 -4.52 12.91 12.45
CA ARG A 168 -3.76 11.68 12.78
C ARG A 168 -3.77 11.42 14.29
N LYS A 169 -3.86 10.13 14.65
CA LYS A 169 -3.82 9.66 16.04
C LYS A 169 -2.71 8.65 16.29
N GLY A 170 -2.29 8.59 17.55
CA GLY A 170 -1.33 7.61 18.04
C GLY A 170 0.11 7.93 17.68
N ASP A 171 0.96 6.92 17.85
CA ASP A 171 2.40 6.98 17.59
C ASP A 171 2.74 6.29 16.25
N SER A 172 4.03 6.02 16.01
CA SER A 172 4.53 5.36 14.81
C SER A 172 4.02 3.92 14.61
N ARG A 173 3.37 3.32 15.63
CA ARG A 173 2.78 1.97 15.57
C ARG A 173 1.29 1.99 15.23
N THR A 174 0.67 3.18 15.22
CA THR A 174 -0.77 3.33 14.98
C THR A 174 -1.04 3.56 13.50
N VAL A 175 -1.82 2.68 12.89
CA VAL A 175 -2.22 2.80 11.48
C VAL A 175 -3.27 3.88 11.34
N ASN A 176 -3.06 4.83 10.43
CA ASN A 176 -4.03 5.88 10.10
C ASN A 176 -4.33 5.81 8.60
N ILE A 177 -5.61 5.67 8.23
CA ILE A 177 -6.07 5.66 6.84
C ILE A 177 -7.07 6.78 6.63
N PHE A 178 -6.80 7.63 5.67
CA PHE A 178 -7.63 8.76 5.27
C PHE A 178 -8.38 8.40 4.00
N PHE A 179 -9.71 8.43 4.04
CA PHE A 179 -10.55 8.23 2.87
C PHE A 179 -10.95 9.59 2.31
N VAL A 180 -10.54 9.87 1.07
CA VAL A 180 -10.72 11.15 0.38
C VAL A 180 -11.27 10.94 -1.04
N PRO A 181 -12.30 11.67 -1.49
CA PRO A 181 -12.84 11.51 -2.84
C PRO A 181 -11.90 12.02 -3.94
N GLY A 182 -11.05 13.01 -3.64
CA GLY A 182 -10.08 13.62 -4.56
C GLY A 182 -8.94 12.69 -4.99
N LEU A 183 -8.93 11.42 -4.56
CA LEU A 183 -8.05 10.37 -5.09
C LEU A 183 -8.78 9.35 -5.99
N GLY A 184 -10.09 9.49 -6.22
CA GLY A 184 -10.81 8.55 -7.07
C GLY A 184 -10.87 7.16 -6.44
N ALA A 185 -10.34 6.16 -7.14
CA ALA A 185 -10.12 4.80 -6.64
C ALA A 185 -8.64 4.48 -6.35
N GLY A 186 -7.74 5.46 -6.50
CA GLY A 186 -6.32 5.30 -6.25
C GLY A 186 -5.91 5.58 -4.80
N GLY A 187 -4.61 5.58 -4.54
CA GLY A 187 -4.07 5.79 -3.20
C GLY A 187 -2.63 6.30 -3.17
N VAL A 188 -2.18 6.59 -1.94
CA VAL A 188 -0.80 6.87 -1.60
C VAL A 188 -0.57 6.58 -0.12
N CYS A 189 0.53 5.92 0.22
CA CYS A 189 1.04 5.81 1.58
C CYS A 189 2.48 6.28 1.70
N VAL A 190 2.79 6.75 2.89
CA VAL A 190 4.17 7.02 3.29
C VAL A 190 4.82 5.71 3.73
N PHE A 191 5.94 5.38 3.09
CA PHE A 191 6.80 4.25 3.46
C PHE A 191 7.35 4.37 4.89
N PRO A 192 7.77 3.25 5.52
CA PRO A 192 8.51 3.29 6.78
C PRO A 192 9.72 4.22 6.70
N ASN A 193 9.77 5.18 7.62
CA ASN A 193 10.87 6.14 7.73
C ASN A 193 11.47 6.07 9.15
N MET A 194 12.80 5.84 9.23
CA MET A 194 13.58 5.71 10.46
C MET A 194 13.63 6.99 11.33
N GLY A 195 12.94 8.07 10.96
CA GLY A 195 12.80 9.31 11.74
C GLY A 195 11.36 9.79 11.96
N ALA A 196 10.34 9.05 11.53
CA ALA A 196 8.94 9.49 11.59
C ALA A 196 8.27 9.19 12.96
N TYR A 197 8.86 9.68 14.05
CA TYR A 197 8.36 9.42 15.41
C TYR A 197 7.68 10.62 16.07
N GLU A 198 7.86 11.82 15.53
CA GLU A 198 7.22 13.04 16.03
C GLU A 198 7.05 14.09 14.93
N GLY A 199 6.37 15.19 15.27
CA GLY A 199 6.19 16.35 14.39
C GLY A 199 5.57 16.00 13.04
N ASP A 200 6.07 16.64 11.99
CA ASP A 200 5.52 16.52 10.63
C ASP A 200 5.79 15.16 10.01
N ALA A 201 6.93 14.57 10.31
CA ALA A 201 7.28 13.24 9.81
C ALA A 201 6.31 12.20 10.34
N LEU A 202 5.98 12.25 11.65
CA LEU A 202 4.92 11.41 12.20
C LEU A 202 3.55 11.79 11.64
N ALA A 203 3.24 13.08 11.50
CA ALA A 203 1.95 13.50 10.93
C ALA A 203 1.71 12.88 9.55
N LEU A 204 2.73 12.89 8.68
CA LEU A 204 2.63 12.38 7.32
C LEU A 204 2.52 10.85 7.22
N ASP A 205 2.95 10.10 8.25
CA ASP A 205 3.07 8.64 8.31
C ASP A 205 1.74 7.84 8.20
N ALA A 206 0.95 8.10 7.17
CA ALA A 206 -0.39 7.57 7.02
C ALA A 206 -0.69 7.29 5.55
N CYS A 207 -1.76 6.57 5.33
CA CYS A 207 -2.29 6.28 4.00
C CYS A 207 -3.42 7.24 3.65
N MET A 208 -3.46 7.72 2.40
CA MET A 208 -4.62 8.35 1.80
C MET A 208 -5.14 7.44 0.70
N VAL A 209 -6.43 7.12 0.75
CA VAL A 209 -7.09 6.20 -0.16
C VAL A 209 -8.33 6.86 -0.73
N GLY A 210 -8.56 6.66 -2.02
CA GLY A 210 -9.75 7.10 -2.72
C GLY A 210 -11.00 6.48 -2.13
N SER A 211 -11.97 7.30 -1.72
CA SER A 211 -13.23 6.80 -1.14
C SER A 211 -14.06 5.95 -2.12
N PHE A 212 -13.82 6.11 -3.43
CA PHE A 212 -14.48 5.30 -4.47
C PHE A 212 -13.82 3.93 -4.69
N SER A 213 -12.72 3.61 -3.98
CA SER A 213 -12.12 2.27 -3.99
C SER A 213 -12.79 1.27 -3.03
N MET A 214 -13.60 1.77 -2.10
CA MET A 214 -14.26 0.97 -1.08
C MET A 214 -15.19 -0.07 -1.72
N PRO A 215 -15.47 -1.21 -1.05
CA PRO A 215 -16.38 -2.25 -1.56
C PRO A 215 -17.69 -1.68 -2.13
N GLY A 216 -18.35 -2.33 -3.09
CA GLY A 216 -19.69 -1.90 -3.55
C GLY A 216 -19.76 -0.56 -4.30
N ASN A 217 -18.64 0.13 -4.51
CA ASN A 217 -18.50 1.12 -5.58
C ASN A 217 -18.53 0.44 -6.95
N LYS A 218 -18.57 1.25 -8.02
CA LYS A 218 -18.42 0.77 -9.39
C LYS A 218 -16.97 0.91 -9.84
N GLY A 219 -16.49 -0.05 -10.61
CA GLY A 219 -15.15 -0.01 -11.20
C GLY A 219 -14.35 -1.27 -10.91
N VAL A 220 -13.17 -1.36 -11.52
CA VAL A 220 -12.27 -2.51 -11.38
C VAL A 220 -11.41 -2.46 -10.10
N TYR A 221 -11.46 -1.35 -9.35
CA TYR A 221 -10.70 -1.12 -8.11
C TYR A 221 -11.63 -0.82 -6.91
N ALA A 222 -12.83 -1.41 -6.90
CA ALA A 222 -13.94 -1.04 -6.04
C ALA A 222 -14.31 -2.13 -5.00
N MET A 223 -13.34 -2.96 -4.60
CA MET A 223 -13.51 -4.04 -3.61
C MET A 223 -12.72 -3.77 -2.32
N GLY A 224 -12.18 -2.57 -2.16
CA GLY A 224 -11.40 -2.15 -1.00
C GLY A 224 -9.95 -2.63 -1.01
N LYS A 225 -9.45 -3.18 -2.12
CA LYS A 225 -8.07 -3.69 -2.20
C LYS A 225 -7.04 -2.60 -2.45
N THR A 226 -7.42 -1.41 -2.90
CA THR A 226 -6.53 -0.24 -2.87
C THR A 226 -5.98 -0.01 -1.47
N ALA A 227 -6.81 -0.01 -0.42
CA ALA A 227 -6.31 0.15 0.95
C ALA A 227 -5.36 -0.99 1.39
N VAL A 228 -5.51 -2.20 0.84
CA VAL A 228 -4.60 -3.34 1.09
C VAL A 228 -3.25 -3.07 0.43
N HIS A 229 -3.24 -2.68 -0.83
CA HIS A 229 -2.03 -2.31 -1.59
C HIS A 229 -1.25 -1.20 -0.87
N GLU A 230 -1.96 -0.14 -0.53
CA GLU A 230 -1.44 1.05 0.12
C GLU A 230 -0.82 0.71 1.51
N LEU A 231 -1.51 -0.07 2.35
CA LEU A 231 -0.91 -0.53 3.60
C LEU A 231 0.31 -1.44 3.37
N GLY A 232 0.41 -2.14 2.24
CA GLY A 232 1.60 -2.88 1.84
C GLY A 232 2.82 -1.95 1.80
N HIS A 233 2.68 -0.78 1.19
CA HIS A 233 3.70 0.27 1.23
C HIS A 233 3.95 0.81 2.64
N TRP A 234 2.92 0.98 3.47
CA TRP A 234 3.12 1.41 4.85
C TRP A 234 3.95 0.43 5.68
N PHE A 235 3.91 -0.87 5.35
CA PHE A 235 4.80 -1.91 5.88
C PHE A 235 6.13 -2.04 5.13
N GLY A 236 6.32 -1.28 4.05
CA GLY A 236 7.57 -1.24 3.30
C GLY A 236 7.62 -2.10 2.06
N LEU A 237 6.53 -2.72 1.61
CA LEU A 237 6.56 -3.48 0.35
C LEU A 237 6.68 -2.55 -0.85
N LEU A 238 7.57 -2.88 -1.78
CA LEU A 238 7.69 -2.21 -3.06
C LEU A 238 6.64 -2.80 -4.04
N HIS A 239 6.40 -2.08 -5.12
CA HIS A 239 5.67 -2.63 -6.26
C HIS A 239 6.37 -3.89 -6.80
N THR A 240 5.61 -4.87 -7.28
CA THR A 240 6.18 -6.10 -7.89
C THR A 240 7.02 -5.82 -9.13
N PHE A 241 6.69 -4.75 -9.85
CA PHE A 241 7.41 -4.27 -11.03
C PHE A 241 8.56 -3.30 -10.70
N GLN A 242 8.85 -3.07 -9.42
CA GLN A 242 9.98 -2.23 -9.01
C GLN A 242 11.28 -2.83 -9.54
N GLY A 243 12.15 -2.02 -10.14
CA GLY A 243 13.43 -2.49 -10.68
C GLY A 243 13.33 -3.32 -11.98
N GLY A 244 12.12 -3.64 -12.44
CA GLY A 244 11.86 -4.35 -13.69
C GLY A 244 12.30 -5.82 -13.67
N CYS A 245 12.72 -6.35 -14.82
CA CYS A 245 13.23 -7.72 -14.94
C CYS A 245 14.60 -7.89 -14.28
N ASN A 246 14.64 -7.87 -12.96
CA ASN A 246 15.82 -8.08 -12.14
C ASN A 246 15.46 -8.94 -10.92
N GLU A 247 15.99 -10.16 -10.87
CA GLU A 247 15.68 -11.12 -9.80
C GLU A 247 16.28 -10.71 -8.43
N GLU A 248 17.42 -10.02 -8.42
CA GLU A 248 18.11 -9.63 -7.19
C GLU A 248 17.73 -8.23 -6.69
N ARG A 249 17.45 -7.32 -7.63
CA ARG A 249 17.20 -5.89 -7.39
C ARG A 249 15.83 -5.43 -7.92
N GLY A 250 14.89 -6.36 -8.04
CA GLY A 250 13.48 -6.07 -8.33
C GLY A 250 12.80 -5.41 -7.12
N ASP A 251 11.75 -6.03 -6.60
CA ASP A 251 11.11 -5.64 -5.33
C ASP A 251 11.92 -6.08 -4.07
N PHE A 252 13.07 -6.73 -4.28
CA PHE A 252 13.95 -7.33 -3.26
C PHE A 252 13.32 -8.48 -2.48
N ILE A 253 12.39 -9.22 -3.10
CA ILE A 253 11.70 -10.36 -2.50
C ILE A 253 11.78 -11.55 -3.46
N ALA A 254 12.62 -12.53 -3.09
CA ALA A 254 13.00 -13.63 -3.98
C ALA A 254 11.83 -14.53 -4.42
N ASP A 255 10.72 -14.57 -3.69
CA ASP A 255 9.54 -15.37 -4.06
C ASP A 255 8.46 -14.57 -4.81
N THR A 256 8.76 -13.32 -5.17
CA THR A 256 7.97 -12.54 -6.12
C THR A 256 8.61 -12.68 -7.52
N PRO A 257 7.94 -13.28 -8.51
CA PRO A 257 8.42 -13.28 -9.89
C PRO A 257 8.68 -11.86 -10.40
N ALA A 258 9.79 -11.67 -11.12
CA ALA A 258 10.18 -10.37 -11.65
C ALA A 258 9.20 -9.92 -12.75
N GLU A 259 8.84 -8.64 -12.71
CA GLU A 259 7.87 -8.04 -13.61
C GLU A 259 8.42 -6.73 -14.18
N ARG A 260 8.28 -6.50 -15.50
CA ARG A 260 8.86 -5.32 -16.15
C ARG A 260 8.08 -4.03 -15.88
N SER A 261 6.76 -4.13 -15.81
CA SER A 261 5.85 -3.00 -15.72
C SER A 261 4.57 -3.42 -15.02
N ALA A 262 3.79 -2.52 -14.45
CA ALA A 262 2.53 -2.88 -13.82
C ALA A 262 1.53 -3.51 -14.81
N ASN A 263 0.76 -4.51 -14.38
CA ASN A 263 -0.48 -4.92 -15.04
C ASN A 263 -1.61 -3.99 -14.57
N ARG A 264 -2.48 -3.47 -15.45
CA ARG A 264 -3.43 -2.41 -15.09
C ARG A 264 -4.88 -2.79 -15.34
N GLY A 265 -5.62 -3.02 -14.26
CA GLY A 265 -7.08 -3.08 -14.27
C GLY A 265 -7.68 -4.29 -15.01
N VAL A 266 -6.88 -5.34 -15.24
CA VAL A 266 -7.26 -6.58 -15.93
C VAL A 266 -6.66 -7.81 -15.24
N CYS A 267 -7.19 -9.01 -15.49
CA CYS A 267 -6.67 -10.29 -14.94
C CYS A 267 -6.19 -11.24 -16.06
N PRO A 268 -4.98 -11.03 -16.63
CA PRO A 268 -4.46 -11.87 -17.69
C PRO A 268 -3.85 -13.16 -17.10
N ALA A 269 -4.26 -14.33 -17.60
CA ALA A 269 -3.83 -15.62 -17.01
C ALA A 269 -2.37 -16.02 -17.30
N ASN A 270 -1.74 -15.49 -18.35
CA ASN A 270 -0.41 -15.92 -18.81
C ASN A 270 0.48 -14.71 -19.14
N ARG A 271 0.38 -13.64 -18.35
CA ARG A 271 1.21 -12.46 -18.58
C ARG A 271 2.63 -12.73 -18.07
N ASP A 272 3.60 -12.50 -18.93
CA ASP A 272 5.02 -12.69 -18.65
C ASP A 272 5.81 -11.63 -19.42
N THR A 273 6.30 -10.63 -18.68
CA THR A 273 7.08 -9.52 -19.24
C THR A 273 8.59 -9.73 -19.09
N CYS A 274 8.98 -10.81 -18.40
CA CYS A 274 10.35 -11.18 -18.09
C CYS A 274 10.61 -12.68 -18.41
N PRO A 275 10.42 -13.12 -19.67
CA PRO A 275 10.37 -14.55 -20.03
C PRO A 275 11.71 -15.29 -19.89
N GLU A 276 12.80 -14.56 -19.68
CA GLU A 276 14.14 -15.12 -19.42
C GLU A 276 14.38 -15.36 -17.92
N LEU A 277 13.43 -14.96 -17.05
CA LEU A 277 13.47 -15.16 -15.60
C LEU A 277 12.36 -16.14 -15.17
N PRO A 278 12.49 -16.77 -13.99
CA PRO A 278 11.49 -17.73 -13.53
C PRO A 278 10.14 -17.08 -13.17
N GLY A 279 9.06 -17.74 -13.57
CA GLY A 279 7.69 -17.40 -13.15
C GLY A 279 6.94 -16.52 -14.16
N LEU A 280 5.62 -16.42 -13.98
CA LEU A 280 4.77 -15.46 -14.67
C LEU A 280 4.71 -14.17 -13.86
N ASP A 281 4.35 -13.05 -14.49
CA ASP A 281 4.15 -11.80 -13.77
C ASP A 281 3.10 -12.00 -12.66
N PRO A 282 3.32 -11.47 -11.45
CA PRO A 282 2.53 -11.80 -10.27
C PRO A 282 1.21 -11.01 -10.20
N VAL A 283 0.33 -11.17 -11.19
CA VAL A 283 -0.91 -10.38 -11.37
C VAL A 283 -1.95 -10.53 -10.27
N GLU A 284 -1.86 -11.56 -9.43
CA GLU A 284 -2.73 -11.70 -8.25
C GLU A 284 -2.11 -11.13 -6.97
N ASN A 285 -0.90 -10.58 -7.05
CA ASN A 285 -0.22 -9.97 -5.90
C ASN A 285 -0.84 -8.60 -5.59
N TYR A 286 -1.09 -8.34 -4.30
CA TYR A 286 -1.64 -7.05 -3.88
C TYR A 286 -0.74 -5.85 -4.24
N MET A 287 0.55 -6.04 -4.52
CA MET A 287 1.52 -4.99 -4.85
C MET A 287 1.70 -4.73 -6.37
N ASP A 288 0.93 -5.38 -7.23
CA ASP A 288 0.77 -5.00 -8.64
C ASP A 288 -0.38 -3.97 -8.78
N TYR A 289 -0.74 -3.52 -10.00
CA TYR A 289 -1.88 -2.64 -10.31
C TYR A 289 -3.05 -3.37 -11.00
N SER A 290 -3.08 -4.69 -10.89
CA SER A 290 -4.13 -5.55 -11.42
C SER A 290 -5.51 -5.16 -10.86
N SER A 291 -6.61 -5.57 -11.49
CA SER A 291 -7.93 -5.24 -10.91
C SER A 291 -8.12 -5.91 -9.55
N ASP A 292 -8.96 -5.34 -8.69
CA ASP A 292 -9.28 -5.89 -7.38
C ASP A 292 -9.78 -7.34 -7.42
N ALA A 293 -10.41 -7.73 -8.53
CA ALA A 293 -10.91 -9.09 -8.76
C ALA A 293 -9.79 -10.12 -9.04
N CYS A 294 -8.58 -9.67 -9.39
CA CYS A 294 -7.41 -10.54 -9.58
C CYS A 294 -6.66 -10.75 -8.27
N TYR A 295 -6.65 -9.74 -7.40
CA TYR A 295 -5.82 -9.78 -6.20
C TYR A 295 -6.27 -10.86 -5.23
N ASP A 296 -5.29 -11.61 -4.72
CA ASP A 296 -5.53 -12.73 -3.81
C ASP A 296 -4.55 -12.75 -2.64
N ARG A 297 -3.27 -12.40 -2.86
CA ARG A 297 -2.21 -12.76 -1.88
C ARG A 297 -1.07 -11.75 -1.78
N PHE A 298 -0.43 -11.77 -0.61
CA PHE A 298 0.99 -11.47 -0.44
C PHE A 298 1.80 -12.79 -0.47
N THR A 299 3.06 -12.74 -0.85
CA THR A 299 3.96 -13.91 -0.76
C THR A 299 4.45 -14.13 0.69
N PRO A 300 4.94 -15.33 1.04
CA PRO A 300 5.67 -15.56 2.29
C PRO A 300 6.88 -14.62 2.49
N GLY A 301 7.60 -14.30 1.42
CA GLY A 301 8.70 -13.34 1.42
C GLY A 301 8.23 -11.91 1.72
N GLN A 302 7.11 -11.48 1.14
CA GLN A 302 6.46 -10.20 1.47
C GLN A 302 6.02 -10.17 2.93
N THR A 303 5.44 -11.25 3.45
CA THR A 303 5.11 -11.36 4.88
C THR A 303 6.34 -11.16 5.76
N SER A 304 7.44 -11.85 5.43
CA SER A 304 8.70 -11.74 6.17
C SER A 304 9.26 -10.31 6.12
N ARG A 305 9.19 -9.68 4.94
CA ARG A 305 9.64 -8.29 4.72
C ARG A 305 8.83 -7.28 5.55
N MET A 306 7.50 -7.37 5.51
CA MET A 306 6.61 -6.49 6.29
C MET A 306 6.93 -6.55 7.78
N ARG A 307 7.12 -7.77 8.32
CA ARG A 307 7.42 -7.98 9.74
C ARG A 307 8.81 -7.45 10.10
N ALA A 308 9.81 -7.69 9.26
CA ALA A 308 11.17 -7.19 9.47
C ALA A 308 11.22 -5.65 9.52
N LEU A 309 10.54 -4.97 8.59
CA LEU A 309 10.50 -3.50 8.56
C LEU A 309 9.63 -2.92 9.68
N LEU A 310 8.55 -3.60 10.08
CA LEU A 310 7.80 -3.24 11.28
C LEU A 310 8.71 -3.28 12.52
N ALA A 311 9.41 -4.40 12.73
CA ALA A 311 10.33 -4.57 13.86
C ALA A 311 11.44 -3.51 13.85
N LEU A 312 12.03 -3.26 12.70
CA LEU A 312 13.15 -2.33 12.55
C LEU A 312 12.75 -0.86 12.73
N VAL A 313 11.69 -0.42 12.05
CA VAL A 313 11.38 1.01 11.85
C VAL A 313 10.27 1.48 12.79
N ARG A 314 9.33 0.61 13.16
CA ARG A 314 8.17 0.98 13.97
C ARG A 314 8.35 0.62 15.44
N LEU A 315 9.15 -0.42 15.72
CA LEU A 315 9.46 -0.88 17.07
C LEU A 315 10.90 -0.57 17.52
N GLY A 316 11.81 -0.26 16.58
CA GLY A 316 13.19 0.12 16.85
C GLY A 316 13.32 1.27 17.85
N PRO A 317 14.46 1.39 18.54
CA PRO A 317 14.56 1.97 19.88
C PRO A 317 13.92 3.34 19.93
N ILE A 318 12.83 3.43 20.70
CA ILE A 318 12.35 4.66 21.31
C ILE A 318 13.59 5.28 21.95
N ARG A 319 14.12 6.34 21.32
CA ARG A 319 15.25 7.08 21.89
C ARG A 319 14.80 7.83 23.14
#